data_AF-A0A7V3QJ11-F1
#
_entry.id   AF-A0A7V3QJ11-F1
#
_cell.length_a   1.000
_cell.length_b   1.000
_cell.length_c   1.000
_cell.angle_alpha   90.00
_cell.angle_beta   90.00
_cell.angle_gamma   90.00
#
_symmetry.space_group_name_H-M   'P 1'
#
loop_
_entity.id
_entity.type
_entity.pdbx_description
1 polymer ?
#
loop_
_entity_poly.entity_id
_entity_poly.type
_entity_poly.pdbx_seq_one_letter_code
_entity_poly.pdbx_strand_id
1 'polypeptide(L)'
;MRKSILIFLSVVLILEVALSFINTNKLLSVALGAEDADTGGVQYANWYFGQNNMKEVNVVVEINNDPLTEDGLYFQAYDGYINGQMFYFGLQTKTGKPGYGLTGKGLIFSEFGTTDNTNIKTAPSGWYEVGTYEGPFISTRVGYDWTNHKYILTVKYKESDTVGDWYEFWIEDLTTNSKTFAGALRFPFPKDFSKKGITDGGGSWTEIYYRKVQGTPLPEWSISILEVSAVSKDGTIIFPKSAHLKNADNFYHVDQVFHPENNKLDFVIGGNATKSFNEKDIILSSGTINVNVTLNGSPWNGALNFTLTREKTYSYTTVPVILSGYPIGTYTIKYDSSGPINATLSSITPSSTQTLTSGKTVTFTLNFTAQKLNLLYLIVVANPSLKDTVQDFVKFKESQGFDVIVEDVPTIEQNYQGIDRVEN
;
A
#
# COMPACT_ATOMS: atom_id res chain seq x y z
N MET A 1 -80.01 -58.15 2.74
CA MET A 1 -79.42 -57.12 1.86
C MET A 1 -78.16 -57.68 1.22
N ARG A 2 -77.94 -57.32 -0.05
CA ARG A 2 -77.14 -58.05 -1.05
C ARG A 2 -75.68 -58.33 -0.65
N LYS A 3 -75.25 -59.53 -1.04
CA LYS A 3 -73.87 -60.04 -1.05
C LYS A 3 -73.02 -59.37 -2.15
N SER A 4 -71.69 -59.57 -2.01
CA SER A 4 -70.71 -59.88 -3.07
C SER A 4 -69.95 -58.70 -3.71
N ILE A 5 -68.65 -58.71 -4.06
CA ILE A 5 -67.49 -59.65 -3.99
C ILE A 5 -66.28 -58.93 -4.63
N LEU A 6 -65.04 -59.24 -4.19
CA LEU A 6 -63.69 -59.20 -4.85
C LEU A 6 -63.15 -57.89 -5.50
N ILE A 7 -61.96 -57.35 -5.15
CA ILE A 7 -60.53 -57.75 -5.39
C ILE A 7 -59.91 -57.20 -6.71
N PHE A 8 -58.79 -56.47 -6.54
CA PHE A 8 -57.62 -56.17 -7.41
C PHE A 8 -57.63 -55.19 -8.60
N LEU A 9 -56.88 -54.09 -8.41
CA LEU A 9 -55.71 -53.56 -9.16
C LEU A 9 -55.68 -53.55 -10.71
N SER A 10 -55.66 -52.34 -11.31
CA SER A 10 -54.89 -51.90 -12.50
C SER A 10 -55.19 -50.39 -12.71
N VAL A 11 -54.28 -49.45 -12.42
CA VAL A 11 -53.21 -48.87 -13.28
C VAL A 11 -53.68 -48.50 -14.69
N VAL A 12 -53.81 -47.19 -14.98
CA VAL A 12 -53.27 -46.42 -16.14
C VAL A 12 -54.10 -45.13 -16.40
N LEU A 13 -53.39 -44.00 -16.50
CA LEU A 13 -53.74 -42.68 -17.06
C LEU A 13 -54.91 -41.88 -16.42
N ILE A 14 -54.57 -40.88 -15.58
CA ILE A 14 -54.47 -39.47 -16.01
C ILE A 14 -53.30 -38.84 -15.25
N LEU A 15 -52.17 -38.76 -15.95
CA LEU A 15 -51.11 -37.78 -15.76
C LEU A 15 -51.59 -36.47 -16.42
N GLU A 16 -51.13 -35.33 -15.91
CA GLU A 16 -51.32 -33.97 -16.45
C GLU A 16 -52.67 -33.28 -16.18
N VAL A 17 -52.93 -32.92 -14.92
CA VAL A 17 -53.05 -31.49 -14.52
C VAL A 17 -52.43 -31.38 -13.13
N ALA A 18 -51.11 -31.37 -13.14
CA ALA A 18 -50.29 -30.99 -12.01
C ALA A 18 -50.58 -29.53 -11.63
N LEU A 19 -50.53 -29.27 -10.33
CA LEU A 19 -50.06 -28.01 -9.73
C LEU A 19 -50.53 -26.70 -10.37
N SER A 20 -51.64 -26.13 -9.91
CA SER A 20 -51.89 -24.71 -10.17
C SER A 20 -52.54 -23.90 -9.04
N PHE A 21 -52.90 -24.48 -7.89
CA PHE A 21 -53.71 -23.72 -6.91
C PHE A 21 -53.26 -23.72 -5.44
N ILE A 22 -52.05 -24.22 -5.10
CA ILE A 22 -51.57 -24.19 -3.70
C ILE A 22 -50.19 -23.52 -3.52
N ASN A 23 -49.59 -22.94 -4.58
CA ASN A 23 -48.27 -22.26 -4.45
C ASN A 23 -48.23 -20.81 -4.92
N THR A 24 -49.38 -20.16 -5.15
CA THR A 24 -49.42 -18.77 -5.66
C THR A 24 -49.28 -17.70 -4.57
N ASN A 25 -49.40 -18.03 -3.28
CA ASN A 25 -49.09 -17.07 -2.20
C ASN A 25 -47.62 -17.09 -1.75
N LYS A 26 -46.77 -17.92 -2.37
CA LYS A 26 -45.30 -17.89 -2.18
C LYS A 26 -44.52 -17.48 -3.44
N LEU A 27 -45.24 -17.19 -4.53
CA LEU A 27 -44.68 -16.77 -5.82
C LEU A 27 -45.31 -15.47 -6.36
N LEU A 28 -46.14 -14.79 -5.55
CA LEU A 28 -46.65 -13.44 -5.81
C LEU A 28 -46.40 -12.49 -4.61
N SER A 29 -45.32 -12.71 -3.85
CA SER A 29 -44.47 -11.57 -3.59
C SER A 29 -43.55 -11.44 -4.80
N VAL A 30 -44.07 -10.82 -5.87
CA VAL A 30 -43.21 -9.87 -6.55
C VAL A 30 -42.79 -8.95 -5.41
N ALA A 31 -41.59 -9.18 -4.88
CA ALA A 31 -41.02 -8.27 -3.91
C ALA A 31 -41.22 -6.90 -4.54
N LEU A 32 -41.97 -6.02 -3.87
CA LEU A 32 -41.86 -4.60 -4.13
C LEU A 32 -40.36 -4.36 -4.24
N GLY A 33 -39.88 -4.11 -5.47
CA GLY A 33 -38.46 -4.22 -5.81
C GLY A 33 -37.71 -3.41 -4.76
N ALA A 34 -36.86 -4.06 -3.98
CA ALA A 34 -36.24 -3.37 -2.87
C ALA A 34 -35.35 -2.27 -3.48
N GLU A 35 -35.71 -1.02 -3.23
CA GLU A 35 -35.01 0.14 -3.77
C GLU A 35 -33.79 0.43 -2.90
N ASP A 36 -32.68 0.83 -3.53
CA ASP A 36 -31.53 1.32 -2.79
C ASP A 36 -31.90 2.59 -2.01
N ALA A 37 -31.30 2.77 -0.85
CA ALA A 37 -31.32 4.07 -0.20
C ALA A 37 -30.63 5.12 -1.09
N ASP A 38 -31.11 6.36 -1.01
CA ASP A 38 -30.47 7.47 -1.73
C ASP A 38 -29.07 7.77 -1.20
N THR A 39 -28.90 7.72 0.12
CA THR A 39 -27.63 8.10 0.79
C THR A 39 -27.30 7.19 1.95
N GLY A 40 -26.02 7.09 2.27
CA GLY A 40 -25.48 6.36 3.42
C GLY A 40 -24.17 5.65 3.06
N GLY A 41 -23.51 5.12 4.09
CA GLY A 41 -22.36 4.25 3.91
C GLY A 41 -22.81 2.90 3.36
N VAL A 42 -22.15 2.46 2.30
CA VAL A 42 -22.60 1.43 1.38
C VAL A 42 -21.89 0.12 1.66
N GLN A 43 -20.57 0.15 1.78
CA GLN A 43 -19.72 -1.04 1.85
C GLN A 43 -18.52 -0.74 2.74
N TYR A 44 -18.14 -1.68 3.61
CA TYR A 44 -17.11 -1.50 4.61
C TYR A 44 -16.13 -2.68 4.61
N ALA A 45 -14.85 -2.40 4.84
CA ALA A 45 -13.79 -3.37 5.07
C ALA A 45 -12.93 -2.92 6.25
N ASN A 46 -13.05 -3.60 7.39
CA ASN A 46 -12.27 -3.31 8.60
C ASN A 46 -11.00 -4.16 8.64
N TRP A 47 -9.83 -3.53 8.67
CA TRP A 47 -8.52 -4.18 8.53
C TRP A 47 -7.86 -4.44 9.87
N TYR A 48 -7.30 -5.65 10.06
CA TYR A 48 -6.66 -6.04 11.31
C TYR A 48 -5.19 -6.43 11.08
N PHE A 49 -4.26 -5.63 11.60
CA PHE A 49 -2.82 -5.86 11.55
C PHE A 49 -2.31 -6.80 12.65
N GLY A 50 -3.04 -6.87 13.77
CA GLY A 50 -2.61 -7.55 14.98
C GLY A 50 -1.44 -6.83 15.65
N GLN A 51 -1.52 -5.49 15.70
CA GLN A 51 -0.53 -4.59 16.29
C GLN A 51 -1.25 -3.56 17.17
N ASN A 52 -0.54 -2.90 18.09
CA ASN A 52 -1.20 -1.92 18.97
C ASN A 52 -1.34 -0.55 18.30
N ASN A 53 -0.22 0.00 17.81
CA ASN A 53 -0.24 1.32 17.17
C ASN A 53 0.76 1.43 16.03
N MET A 54 0.41 2.26 15.06
CA MET A 54 1.12 2.52 13.82
C MET A 54 1.45 4.01 13.72
N LYS A 55 2.50 4.36 12.98
CA LYS A 55 2.85 5.75 12.67
C LYS A 55 2.41 6.16 11.28
N GLU A 56 2.11 5.21 10.41
CA GLU A 56 1.71 5.45 9.02
C GLU A 56 0.76 4.34 8.57
N VAL A 57 -0.26 4.70 7.79
CA VAL A 57 -1.13 3.77 7.04
C VAL A 57 -1.16 4.21 5.58
N ASN A 58 -1.09 3.24 4.68
CA ASN A 58 -1.12 3.39 3.25
C ASN A 58 -2.22 2.51 2.67
N VAL A 59 -2.97 3.05 1.73
CA VAL A 59 -3.99 2.31 0.97
C VAL A 59 -3.70 2.51 -0.51
N VAL A 60 -3.27 1.45 -1.17
CA VAL A 60 -3.05 1.44 -2.62
C VAL A 60 -4.35 1.05 -3.30
N VAL A 61 -4.84 1.93 -4.17
CA VAL A 61 -6.12 1.75 -4.86
C VAL A 61 -5.98 1.91 -6.36
N GLU A 62 -6.86 1.23 -7.10
CA GLU A 62 -7.10 1.45 -8.52
C GLU A 62 -8.55 1.90 -8.70
N ILE A 63 -8.73 3.06 -9.33
CA ILE A 63 -10.05 3.56 -9.72
C ILE A 63 -10.38 2.94 -11.08
N ASN A 64 -11.32 2.00 -11.12
CA ASN A 64 -11.59 1.19 -12.32
C ASN A 64 -12.39 1.96 -13.38
N ASN A 65 -13.19 2.93 -12.95
CA ASN A 65 -13.91 3.84 -13.81
C ASN A 65 -14.05 5.22 -13.15
N ASP A 66 -14.04 6.26 -13.98
CA ASP A 66 -14.27 7.62 -13.52
C ASP A 66 -15.79 7.87 -13.39
N PRO A 67 -16.34 8.02 -12.17
CA PRO A 67 -17.77 8.22 -11.99
C PRO A 67 -18.20 9.63 -12.41
N LEU A 68 -19.46 9.76 -12.85
CA LEU A 68 -20.04 11.07 -13.08
C LEU A 68 -20.05 11.89 -11.78
N THR A 69 -19.72 13.17 -11.88
CA THR A 69 -19.61 14.09 -10.73
C THR A 69 -20.93 14.70 -10.27
N GLU A 70 -22.05 14.19 -10.80
CA GLU A 70 -23.38 14.69 -10.45
C GLU A 70 -23.77 14.33 -9.01
N ASP A 71 -23.48 13.10 -8.61
CA ASP A 71 -23.70 12.56 -7.27
C ASP A 71 -22.44 12.69 -6.39
N GLY A 72 -22.65 12.73 -5.08
CA GLY A 72 -21.60 12.79 -4.06
C GLY A 72 -21.24 11.40 -3.60
N LEU A 73 -20.13 10.89 -4.13
CA LEU A 73 -19.52 9.62 -3.78
C LEU A 73 -18.29 9.86 -2.94
N TYR A 74 -18.09 9.00 -1.95
CA TYR A 74 -16.90 9.00 -1.10
C TYR A 74 -16.28 7.62 -1.11
N PHE A 75 -14.98 7.55 -1.34
CA PHE A 75 -14.18 6.40 -0.95
C PHE A 75 -13.33 6.85 0.22
N GLN A 76 -13.72 6.42 1.41
CA GLN A 76 -12.89 6.53 2.59
C GLN A 76 -11.80 5.46 2.51
N ALA A 77 -10.56 5.90 2.40
CA ALA A 77 -9.42 5.02 2.32
C ALA A 77 -9.17 4.30 3.65
N TYR A 78 -9.20 5.04 4.76
CA TYR A 78 -9.03 4.48 6.09
C TYR A 78 -9.64 5.42 7.15
N ASP A 79 -10.36 4.87 8.12
CA ASP A 79 -10.69 5.51 9.39
C ASP A 79 -10.00 4.81 10.54
N GLY A 80 -10.14 5.37 11.73
CA GLY A 80 -9.71 4.74 12.96
C GLY A 80 -9.50 5.79 14.02
N TYR A 81 -8.52 5.56 14.88
CA TYR A 81 -8.19 6.48 15.96
C TYR A 81 -6.71 6.84 15.92
N ILE A 82 -6.39 8.14 15.91
CA ILE A 82 -5.05 8.66 16.19
C ILE A 82 -5.08 9.27 17.58
N ASN A 83 -4.21 8.81 18.47
CA ASN A 83 -4.16 9.30 19.86
C ASN A 83 -5.53 9.21 20.57
N GLY A 84 -6.36 8.23 20.19
CA GLY A 84 -7.71 8.06 20.73
C GLY A 84 -8.79 8.97 20.13
N GLN A 85 -8.45 9.81 19.16
CA GLN A 85 -9.39 10.66 18.43
C GLN A 85 -9.73 10.05 17.07
N MET A 86 -11.01 10.01 16.74
CA MET A 86 -11.45 9.45 15.47
C MET A 86 -10.97 10.31 14.31
N PHE A 87 -10.55 9.67 13.22
CA PHE A 87 -10.19 10.33 11.98
C PHE A 87 -10.68 9.52 10.79
N TYR A 88 -10.76 10.18 9.63
CA TYR A 88 -10.86 9.51 8.34
C TYR A 88 -10.16 10.32 7.25
N PHE A 89 -9.79 9.66 6.15
CA PHE A 89 -9.36 10.34 4.92
C PHE A 89 -9.77 9.59 3.66
N GLY A 90 -9.84 10.29 2.53
CA GLY A 90 -10.18 9.66 1.26
C GLY A 90 -10.46 10.61 0.11
N LEU A 91 -11.23 10.10 -0.87
CA LEU A 91 -11.52 10.73 -2.17
C LEU A 91 -13.02 11.00 -2.30
N GLN A 92 -13.39 12.24 -2.62
CA GLN A 92 -14.79 12.61 -2.87
C GLN A 92 -14.98 13.07 -4.31
N THR A 93 -16.15 12.79 -4.91
CA THR A 93 -16.54 13.37 -6.21
C THR A 93 -16.99 14.81 -6.10
N LYS A 94 -17.51 15.21 -4.93
CA LYS A 94 -18.00 16.56 -4.64
C LYS A 94 -17.54 17.08 -3.27
N THR A 95 -16.30 17.51 -3.18
CA THR A 95 -15.73 17.96 -1.91
C THR A 95 -16.39 19.27 -1.45
N GLY A 96 -16.94 19.27 -0.23
CA GLY A 96 -17.52 20.46 0.37
C GLY A 96 -16.50 21.59 0.58
N LYS A 97 -16.88 22.82 0.25
CA LYS A 97 -16.08 24.03 0.48
C LYS A 97 -16.91 25.09 1.22
N PRO A 98 -16.53 25.47 2.45
CA PRO A 98 -17.29 26.47 3.22
C PRO A 98 -17.52 27.75 2.42
N GLY A 99 -18.78 28.20 2.38
CA GLY A 99 -19.22 29.38 1.61
C GLY A 99 -19.46 29.14 0.12
N TYR A 100 -19.11 27.97 -0.42
CA TYR A 100 -19.28 27.62 -1.85
C TYR A 100 -20.15 26.37 -2.06
N GLY A 101 -20.39 25.57 -1.02
CA GLY A 101 -21.17 24.33 -1.11
C GLY A 101 -20.33 23.14 -1.61
N LEU A 102 -20.98 22.16 -2.23
CA LEU A 102 -20.31 21.01 -2.82
C LEU A 102 -19.58 21.42 -4.10
N THR A 103 -18.27 21.16 -4.16
CA THR A 103 -17.44 21.48 -5.33
C THR A 103 -17.14 20.23 -6.15
N GLY A 104 -16.09 20.22 -6.98
CA GLY A 104 -15.68 19.06 -7.77
C GLY A 104 -14.93 18.00 -6.95
N LYS A 105 -14.20 17.14 -7.65
CA LYS A 105 -13.40 16.08 -7.03
C LYS A 105 -12.33 16.64 -6.10
N GLY A 106 -12.06 15.91 -5.02
CA GLY A 106 -11.02 16.30 -4.08
C GLY A 106 -10.74 15.30 -2.99
N LEU A 107 -9.82 15.71 -2.13
CA LEU A 107 -9.28 14.96 -1.00
C LEU A 107 -9.83 15.55 0.29
N ILE A 108 -10.09 14.68 1.27
CA ILE A 108 -10.52 15.07 2.61
C ILE A 108 -9.71 14.31 3.66
N PHE A 109 -9.35 14.99 4.75
CA PHE A 109 -8.80 14.39 5.97
C PHE A 109 -9.39 15.11 7.17
N SER A 110 -10.09 14.36 8.04
CA SER A 110 -10.86 14.91 9.16
C SER A 110 -10.44 14.30 10.51
N GLU A 111 -10.56 15.09 11.57
CA GLU A 111 -10.42 14.70 12.97
C GLU A 111 -11.69 15.09 13.73
N PHE A 112 -12.14 14.21 14.62
CA PHE A 112 -13.31 14.41 15.47
C PHE A 112 -12.94 14.68 16.92
N GLY A 113 -13.83 15.36 17.63
CA GLY A 113 -13.70 15.71 19.04
C GLY A 113 -13.10 17.09 19.30
N THR A 114 -12.91 17.93 18.28
CA THR A 114 -12.38 19.29 18.41
C THR A 114 -12.98 20.23 17.35
N THR A 115 -12.99 21.52 17.65
CA THR A 115 -13.25 22.61 16.68
C THR A 115 -12.10 23.62 16.64
N ASP A 116 -10.96 23.28 17.26
CA ASP A 116 -9.78 24.14 17.31
C ASP A 116 -9.09 24.17 15.95
N ASN A 117 -9.30 25.26 15.21
CA ASN A 117 -8.70 25.44 13.89
C ASN A 117 -7.17 25.60 13.91
N THR A 118 -6.55 25.80 15.08
CA THR A 118 -5.08 25.81 15.20
C THR A 118 -4.47 24.42 15.01
N ASN A 119 -5.29 23.37 15.05
CA ASN A 119 -4.90 21.99 14.74
C ASN A 119 -4.90 21.69 13.23
N ILE A 120 -5.02 22.69 12.35
CA ILE A 120 -5.14 22.48 10.90
C ILE A 120 -3.98 23.13 10.15
N LYS A 121 -3.37 22.39 9.22
CA LYS A 121 -2.46 22.90 8.19
C LYS A 121 -3.00 22.49 6.82
N THR A 122 -3.47 23.45 6.02
CA THR A 122 -4.00 23.17 4.68
C THR A 122 -2.87 23.06 3.65
N ALA A 123 -3.14 22.34 2.55
CA ALA A 123 -2.31 22.43 1.35
C ALA A 123 -2.34 23.87 0.75
N PRO A 124 -1.37 24.26 -0.10
CA PRO A 124 -1.30 25.62 -0.69
C PRO A 124 -2.57 26.09 -1.42
N SER A 125 -3.33 25.18 -2.04
CA SER A 125 -4.63 25.43 -2.68
C SER A 125 -5.81 24.86 -1.91
N GLY A 126 -5.55 24.33 -0.71
CA GLY A 126 -6.53 23.70 0.15
C GLY A 126 -7.36 24.71 0.92
N TRP A 127 -8.39 24.19 1.56
CA TRP A 127 -9.23 24.90 2.53
C TRP A 127 -9.49 23.96 3.70
N TYR A 128 -10.08 24.50 4.76
CA TYR A 128 -10.47 23.72 5.91
C TYR A 128 -11.95 23.89 6.21
N GLU A 129 -12.47 22.97 7.00
CA GLU A 129 -13.79 23.05 7.60
C GLU A 129 -13.70 22.82 9.11
N VAL A 130 -14.56 23.53 9.83
CA VAL A 130 -14.79 23.32 11.26
C VAL A 130 -16.30 23.22 11.41
N GLY A 131 -16.77 22.14 12.04
CA GLY A 131 -18.19 21.89 12.16
C GLY A 131 -18.57 21.20 13.46
N THR A 132 -19.88 21.21 13.75
CA THR A 132 -20.47 20.56 14.92
C THR A 132 -21.71 19.73 14.57
N TYR A 133 -22.13 19.70 13.31
CA TYR A 133 -23.39 19.09 12.86
C TYR A 133 -23.36 17.55 12.84
N GLU A 134 -22.16 16.96 12.87
CA GLU A 134 -21.91 15.52 13.00
C GLU A 134 -21.08 15.21 14.26
N GLY A 135 -21.18 16.09 15.25
CA GLY A 135 -20.23 16.19 16.35
C GLY A 135 -19.11 17.21 16.04
N PRO A 136 -18.33 17.63 17.05
CA PRO A 136 -17.19 18.54 16.83
C PRO A 136 -16.17 17.91 15.90
N PHE A 137 -15.83 18.57 14.80
CA PHE A 137 -14.76 18.10 13.91
C PHE A 137 -14.01 19.27 13.26
N ILE A 138 -12.80 18.95 12.81
CA ILE A 138 -11.99 19.77 11.92
C ILE A 138 -11.60 18.93 10.69
N SER A 139 -11.42 19.58 9.55
CA SER A 139 -11.06 18.90 8.31
C SER A 139 -10.17 19.77 7.44
N THR A 140 -9.17 19.17 6.78
CA THR A 140 -8.44 19.77 5.67
C THR A 140 -8.88 19.14 4.36
N ARG A 141 -9.04 19.98 3.33
CA ARG A 141 -9.59 19.60 2.03
C ARG A 141 -8.77 20.24 0.92
N VAL A 142 -8.64 19.56 -0.21
CA VAL A 142 -8.03 20.13 -1.41
C VAL A 142 -8.69 19.58 -2.66
N GLY A 143 -8.90 20.43 -3.65
CA GLY A 143 -9.37 20.01 -4.96
C GLY A 143 -8.30 19.14 -5.63
N TYR A 144 -8.70 17.98 -6.14
CA TYR A 144 -7.82 17.03 -6.79
C TYR A 144 -8.64 16.23 -7.80
N ASP A 145 -8.36 16.42 -9.08
CA ASP A 145 -9.09 15.78 -10.16
C ASP A 145 -8.57 14.35 -10.39
N TRP A 146 -8.84 13.46 -9.43
CA TRP A 146 -8.50 12.06 -9.56
C TRP A 146 -9.33 11.42 -10.69
N THR A 147 -8.69 10.59 -11.50
CA THR A 147 -9.29 9.81 -12.60
C THR A 147 -9.08 8.31 -12.37
N ASN A 148 -9.36 7.49 -13.39
CA ASN A 148 -9.13 6.04 -13.43
C ASN A 148 -7.64 5.66 -13.46
N HIS A 149 -6.90 6.02 -12.40
CA HIS A 149 -5.49 5.69 -12.20
C HIS A 149 -5.31 4.79 -10.96
N LYS A 150 -4.05 4.43 -10.70
CA LYS A 150 -3.63 3.80 -9.45
C LYS A 150 -3.04 4.86 -8.51
N TYR A 151 -3.45 4.86 -7.25
CA TYR A 151 -3.01 5.82 -6.25
C TYR A 151 -2.54 5.14 -4.96
N ILE A 152 -1.64 5.81 -4.22
CA ILE A 152 -1.38 5.54 -2.81
C ILE A 152 -1.95 6.68 -1.99
N LEU A 153 -2.86 6.37 -1.09
CA LEU A 153 -3.41 7.31 -0.10
C LEU A 153 -2.71 7.05 1.24
N THR A 154 -2.01 8.05 1.77
CA THR A 154 -1.12 7.88 2.93
C THR A 154 -1.46 8.87 4.03
N VAL A 155 -1.74 8.39 5.23
CA VAL A 155 -1.67 9.20 6.46
C VAL A 155 -0.44 8.78 7.25
N LYS A 156 0.43 9.73 7.59
CA LYS A 156 1.68 9.46 8.31
C LYS A 156 2.01 10.51 9.36
N TYR A 157 2.61 10.05 10.45
CA TYR A 157 3.21 10.89 11.47
C TYR A 157 4.29 11.77 10.86
N LYS A 158 4.30 13.04 11.25
CA LYS A 158 5.28 14.03 10.82
C LYS A 158 6.18 14.46 11.98
N GLU A 159 5.58 15.02 13.01
CA GLU A 159 6.27 15.65 14.14
C GLU A 159 5.34 15.71 15.35
N SER A 160 5.91 15.93 16.53
CA SER A 160 5.17 16.28 17.74
C SER A 160 5.48 17.73 18.12
N ASP A 161 4.48 18.45 18.64
CA ASP A 161 4.69 19.70 19.37
C ASP A 161 4.35 19.51 20.86
N THR A 162 4.18 20.60 21.61
CA THR A 162 3.84 20.52 23.06
C THR A 162 2.40 20.09 23.32
N VAL A 163 1.54 20.06 22.31
CA VAL A 163 0.10 19.77 22.40
C VAL A 163 -0.21 18.36 21.88
N GLY A 164 0.41 17.95 20.78
CA GLY A 164 0.10 16.67 20.16
C GLY A 164 0.99 16.28 18.99
N ASP A 165 0.52 15.29 18.23
CA ASP A 165 1.20 14.76 17.05
C ASP A 165 0.54 15.26 15.78
N TRP A 166 1.35 15.77 14.85
CA TRP A 166 0.92 16.13 13.51
C TRP A 166 0.97 14.93 12.58
N TYR A 167 -0.13 14.69 11.88
CA TYR A 167 -0.25 13.69 10.83
C TYR A 167 -0.51 14.38 9.50
N GLU A 168 0.22 14.00 8.46
CA GLU A 168 0.06 14.50 7.10
C GLU A 168 -0.76 13.50 6.27
N PHE A 169 -1.65 14.01 5.41
CA PHE A 169 -2.30 13.24 4.35
C PHE A 169 -1.65 13.54 3.00
N TRP A 170 -1.29 12.49 2.28
CA TRP A 170 -0.71 12.53 0.95
C TRP A 170 -1.46 11.62 -0.02
N ILE A 171 -1.54 12.04 -1.28
CA ILE A 171 -1.86 11.17 -2.41
C ILE A 171 -0.65 11.07 -3.33
N GLU A 172 -0.37 9.87 -3.82
CA GLU A 172 0.61 9.61 -4.86
C GLU A 172 -0.09 8.93 -6.02
N ASP A 173 -0.06 9.51 -7.20
CA ASP A 173 -0.54 8.92 -8.44
C ASP A 173 0.59 8.09 -9.06
N LEU A 174 0.43 6.77 -9.02
CA LEU A 174 1.41 5.82 -9.53
C LEU A 174 1.41 5.74 -11.06
N THR A 175 0.35 6.20 -11.71
CA THR A 175 0.28 6.26 -13.18
C THR A 175 1.09 7.45 -13.71
N THR A 176 0.99 8.60 -13.04
CA THR A 176 1.72 9.83 -13.45
C THR A 176 3.02 10.06 -12.67
N ASN A 177 3.31 9.23 -11.67
CA ASN A 177 4.42 9.37 -10.73
C ASN A 177 4.45 10.77 -10.07
N SER A 178 3.27 11.26 -9.68
CA SER A 178 3.11 12.56 -9.03
C SER A 178 2.67 12.41 -7.59
N LYS A 179 3.11 13.31 -6.72
CA LYS A 179 2.84 13.26 -5.29
C LYS A 179 2.31 14.61 -4.80
N THR A 180 1.18 14.59 -4.11
CA THR A 180 0.47 15.80 -3.68
C THR A 180 0.19 15.76 -2.18
N PHE A 181 0.53 16.85 -1.50
CA PHE A 181 0.19 17.08 -0.10
C PHE A 181 -1.27 17.55 0.01
N ALA A 182 -2.08 16.88 0.83
CA ALA A 182 -3.49 17.21 1.02
C ALA A 182 -3.78 18.06 2.28
N GLY A 183 -2.81 18.13 3.18
CA GLY A 183 -2.91 18.85 4.45
C GLY A 183 -2.44 18.00 5.64
N ALA A 184 -2.48 18.59 6.83
CA ALA A 184 -2.15 17.92 8.07
C ALA A 184 -3.06 18.37 9.21
N LEU A 185 -3.30 17.45 10.15
CA LEU A 185 -4.08 17.68 11.37
C LEU A 185 -3.24 17.34 12.60
N ARG A 186 -3.45 18.07 13.70
CA ARG A 186 -2.80 17.81 14.99
C ARG A 186 -3.74 17.09 15.94
N PHE A 187 -3.35 15.88 16.32
CA PHE A 187 -4.05 15.05 17.28
C PHE A 187 -3.44 15.25 18.67
N PRO A 188 -4.20 15.74 19.67
CA PRO A 188 -3.71 15.93 21.03
C PRO A 188 -3.07 14.67 21.60
N PHE A 189 -2.11 14.82 22.52
CA PHE A 189 -1.56 13.64 23.19
C PHE A 189 -2.66 12.85 23.91
N PRO A 190 -2.67 11.51 23.78
CA PRO A 190 -3.67 10.70 24.43
C PRO A 190 -3.45 10.72 25.94
N LYS A 191 -4.54 10.65 26.72
CA LYS A 191 -4.44 10.43 28.18
C LYS A 191 -3.72 9.12 28.52
N ASP A 192 -3.92 8.11 27.67
CA ASP A 192 -3.24 6.83 27.73
C ASP A 192 -2.22 6.75 26.59
N PHE A 193 -0.93 6.89 26.93
CA PHE A 193 0.17 6.82 25.96
C PHE A 193 0.29 5.48 25.24
N SER A 194 -0.34 4.41 25.74
CA SER A 194 -0.44 3.16 25.01
C SER A 194 -1.26 3.29 23.73
N LYS A 195 -2.10 4.33 23.60
CA LYS A 195 -2.88 4.68 22.40
C LYS A 195 -2.20 5.72 21.51
N LYS A 196 -0.94 6.09 21.80
CA LYS A 196 -0.21 7.06 20.97
C LYS A 196 -0.02 6.47 19.58
N GLY A 197 -0.39 7.19 18.53
CA GLY A 197 -0.34 6.73 17.15
C GLY A 197 -1.70 6.31 16.59
N ILE A 198 -1.67 5.73 15.39
CA ILE A 198 -2.85 5.16 14.71
C ILE A 198 -3.15 3.79 15.32
N THR A 199 -4.34 3.60 15.88
CA THR A 199 -4.79 2.33 16.45
C THR A 199 -5.13 1.33 15.34
N ASP A 200 -4.86 0.05 15.57
CA ASP A 200 -5.29 -1.05 14.68
C ASP A 200 -6.82 -1.19 14.63
N GLY A 201 -7.34 -1.84 13.59
CA GLY A 201 -8.76 -2.10 13.40
C GLY A 201 -9.53 -1.04 12.62
N GLY A 202 -8.84 -0.12 11.94
CA GLY A 202 -9.45 0.88 11.07
C GLY A 202 -9.99 0.31 9.75
N GLY A 203 -10.90 1.03 9.10
CA GLY A 203 -11.67 0.54 7.96
C GLY A 203 -11.66 1.43 6.71
N SER A 204 -11.79 0.79 5.56
CA SER A 204 -12.11 1.44 4.28
C SER A 204 -13.59 1.30 3.99
N TRP A 205 -14.24 2.32 3.45
CA TRP A 205 -15.64 2.20 3.04
C TRP A 205 -16.04 3.15 1.92
N THR A 206 -17.15 2.84 1.28
CA THR A 206 -17.76 3.70 0.26
C THR A 206 -19.05 4.34 0.76
N GLU A 207 -19.30 5.58 0.38
CA GLU A 207 -20.51 6.33 0.70
C GLU A 207 -21.17 6.91 -0.55
N ILE A 208 -22.48 7.04 -0.47
CA ILE A 208 -23.21 8.03 -1.24
C ILE A 208 -23.74 9.08 -0.26
N TYR A 209 -23.14 10.26 -0.20
CA TYR A 209 -23.57 11.33 0.74
C TYR A 209 -24.47 12.37 0.08
N TYR A 210 -24.60 12.35 -1.25
CA TYR A 210 -25.46 13.27 -1.99
C TYR A 210 -25.98 12.63 -3.27
N ARG A 211 -27.29 12.73 -3.52
CA ARG A 211 -27.93 12.43 -4.81
C ARG A 211 -28.41 13.70 -5.45
N LYS A 212 -28.05 13.93 -6.72
CA LYS A 212 -28.61 15.03 -7.51
C LYS A 212 -30.10 14.82 -7.78
N VAL A 213 -30.48 13.57 -8.05
CA VAL A 213 -31.88 13.17 -8.28
C VAL A 213 -32.16 11.92 -7.44
N GLN A 214 -32.99 12.08 -6.42
CA GLN A 214 -33.42 10.99 -5.54
C GLN A 214 -34.24 9.94 -6.31
N GLY A 215 -34.15 8.68 -5.88
CA GLY A 215 -34.85 7.54 -6.48
C GLY A 215 -34.33 7.12 -7.86
N THR A 216 -33.19 7.67 -8.31
CA THR A 216 -32.53 7.22 -9.55
C THR A 216 -31.56 6.07 -9.27
N PRO A 217 -31.27 5.20 -10.26
CA PRO A 217 -30.33 4.10 -10.09
C PRO A 217 -29.00 4.56 -9.50
N LEU A 218 -28.34 3.73 -8.69
CA LEU A 218 -27.03 4.08 -8.14
C LEU A 218 -26.04 4.38 -9.27
N PRO A 219 -25.16 5.39 -9.12
CA PRO A 219 -24.13 5.67 -10.10
C PRO A 219 -23.17 4.47 -10.21
N GLU A 220 -22.75 4.17 -11.44
CA GLU A 220 -21.74 3.14 -11.68
C GLU A 220 -20.37 3.60 -11.18
N TRP A 221 -19.84 2.91 -10.18
CA TRP A 221 -18.52 3.19 -9.66
C TRP A 221 -17.86 1.93 -9.09
N SER A 222 -16.60 1.72 -9.47
CA SER A 222 -15.77 0.66 -8.94
C SER A 222 -14.39 1.15 -8.58
N ILE A 223 -13.94 0.70 -7.42
CA ILE A 223 -12.59 0.92 -6.89
C ILE A 223 -12.06 -0.39 -6.32
N SER A 224 -10.79 -0.68 -6.59
CA SER A 224 -10.09 -1.84 -6.07
C SER A 224 -9.05 -1.40 -5.06
N ILE A 225 -9.05 -1.99 -3.86
CA ILE A 225 -7.94 -1.93 -2.93
C ILE A 225 -6.96 -3.04 -3.30
N LEU A 226 -5.75 -2.66 -3.69
CA LEU A 226 -4.70 -3.58 -4.14
C LEU A 226 -3.76 -3.98 -3.00
N GLU A 227 -3.59 -3.07 -2.05
CA GLU A 227 -2.72 -3.26 -0.90
C GLU A 227 -3.09 -2.29 0.22
N VAL A 228 -3.11 -2.80 1.45
CA VAL A 228 -3.13 -1.98 2.66
C VAL A 228 -1.84 -2.30 3.41
N SER A 229 -1.08 -1.29 3.78
CA SER A 229 0.15 -1.46 4.55
C SER A 229 0.29 -0.36 5.59
N ALA A 230 1.07 -0.63 6.62
CA ALA A 230 1.34 0.34 7.67
C ALA A 230 2.81 0.28 8.09
N VAL A 231 3.22 1.30 8.83
CA VAL A 231 4.52 1.32 9.50
C VAL A 231 4.27 1.35 11.00
N SER A 232 4.80 0.37 11.73
CA SER A 232 4.74 0.32 13.19
C SER A 232 5.58 1.43 13.82
N LYS A 233 5.42 1.61 15.14
CA LYS A 233 6.17 2.59 15.94
C LYS A 233 7.68 2.48 15.79
N ASP A 234 8.22 1.26 15.69
CA ASP A 234 9.65 0.97 15.54
C ASP A 234 10.16 1.13 14.09
N GLY A 235 9.28 1.43 13.13
CA GLY A 235 9.65 1.60 11.72
C GLY A 235 9.52 0.34 10.86
N THR A 236 9.00 -0.77 11.40
CA THR A 236 8.76 -1.99 10.63
C THR A 236 7.54 -1.84 9.71
N ILE A 237 7.67 -2.30 8.47
CA ILE A 237 6.54 -2.40 7.54
C ILE A 237 5.69 -3.61 7.91
N ILE A 238 4.38 -3.41 8.01
CA ILE A 238 3.40 -4.43 8.40
C ILE A 238 2.19 -4.39 7.47
N PHE A 239 1.47 -5.50 7.40
CA PHE A 239 0.30 -5.69 6.56
C PHE A 239 -0.85 -6.30 7.38
N PRO A 240 -2.12 -6.05 7.01
CA PRO A 240 -3.24 -6.67 7.68
C PRO A 240 -3.24 -8.19 7.46
N LYS A 241 -3.66 -8.94 8.48
CA LYS A 241 -3.77 -10.41 8.47
C LYS A 241 -5.16 -10.86 8.06
N SER A 242 -6.16 -10.05 8.39
CA SER A 242 -7.56 -10.31 8.05
C SER A 242 -8.30 -8.99 7.83
N ALA A 243 -9.49 -9.11 7.24
CA ALA A 243 -10.45 -8.03 7.22
C ALA A 243 -11.86 -8.56 7.45
N HIS A 244 -12.72 -7.72 8.03
CA HIS A 244 -14.16 -7.97 8.13
C HIS A 244 -14.88 -7.10 7.11
N LEU A 245 -15.58 -7.74 6.17
CA LEU A 245 -16.30 -7.08 5.08
C LEU A 245 -17.78 -6.99 5.41
N LYS A 246 -18.41 -5.88 5.06
CA LYS A 246 -19.84 -5.65 5.22
C LYS A 246 -20.44 -4.87 4.05
N ASN A 247 -21.55 -5.31 3.51
CA ASN A 247 -22.41 -4.51 2.64
C ASN A 247 -23.63 -4.04 3.46
N ALA A 248 -23.97 -2.77 3.39
CA ALA A 248 -25.11 -2.20 4.12
C ALA A 248 -26.44 -2.80 3.67
N ASP A 249 -27.38 -3.02 4.59
CA ASP A 249 -28.61 -3.76 4.33
C ASP A 249 -29.56 -3.06 3.34
N ASN A 250 -29.52 -1.73 3.29
CA ASN A 250 -30.38 -0.86 2.49
C ASN A 250 -29.84 -0.54 1.08
N PHE A 251 -28.77 -1.20 0.63
CA PHE A 251 -28.26 -1.10 -0.74
C PHE A 251 -28.21 -2.49 -1.38
N TYR A 252 -28.88 -2.70 -2.49
CA TYR A 252 -29.01 -3.98 -3.20
C TYR A 252 -28.10 -4.06 -4.44
N HIS A 253 -27.85 -2.93 -5.10
CA HIS A 253 -27.03 -2.87 -6.33
C HIS A 253 -25.56 -2.54 -6.02
N VAL A 254 -24.99 -3.28 -5.08
CA VAL A 254 -23.62 -3.08 -4.58
C VAL A 254 -23.01 -4.43 -4.27
N ASP A 255 -21.71 -4.61 -4.47
CA ASP A 255 -21.03 -5.82 -3.99
C ASP A 255 -19.54 -5.61 -3.73
N GLN A 256 -18.98 -6.50 -2.91
CA GLN A 256 -17.55 -6.57 -2.64
C GLN A 256 -16.99 -7.89 -3.14
N VAL A 257 -15.87 -7.86 -3.87
CA VAL A 257 -15.25 -9.07 -4.43
C VAL A 257 -13.82 -9.19 -3.95
N PHE A 258 -13.55 -10.18 -3.10
CA PHE A 258 -12.20 -10.50 -2.65
C PHE A 258 -11.54 -11.56 -3.54
N HIS A 259 -10.33 -11.25 -4.00
CA HIS A 259 -9.51 -12.06 -4.91
C HIS A 259 -8.35 -12.71 -4.14
N PRO A 260 -8.48 -13.96 -3.68
CA PRO A 260 -7.51 -14.60 -2.80
C PRO A 260 -6.16 -14.91 -3.46
N GLU A 261 -6.05 -14.83 -4.78
CA GLU A 261 -4.82 -15.06 -5.55
C GLU A 261 -3.85 -13.88 -5.50
N ASN A 262 -4.33 -12.69 -5.15
CA ASN A 262 -3.54 -11.46 -5.07
C ASN A 262 -3.95 -10.53 -3.91
N ASN A 263 -4.84 -10.97 -3.02
CA ASN A 263 -5.41 -10.17 -1.93
C ASN A 263 -6.11 -8.87 -2.37
N LYS A 264 -6.52 -8.73 -3.63
CA LYS A 264 -7.26 -7.55 -4.11
C LYS A 264 -8.70 -7.59 -3.57
N LEU A 265 -9.23 -6.43 -3.21
CA LEU A 265 -10.64 -6.27 -2.81
C LEU A 265 -11.30 -5.21 -3.69
N ASP A 266 -12.32 -5.62 -4.45
CA ASP A 266 -13.11 -4.71 -5.27
C ASP A 266 -14.34 -4.23 -4.50
N PHE A 267 -14.62 -2.94 -4.60
CA PHE A 267 -15.88 -2.30 -4.23
C PHE A 267 -16.61 -1.94 -5.53
N VAL A 268 -17.88 -2.31 -5.63
CA VAL A 268 -18.70 -2.09 -6.83
C VAL A 268 -20.03 -1.51 -6.42
N ILE A 269 -20.41 -0.40 -7.04
CA ILE A 269 -21.68 0.32 -6.85
C ILE A 269 -22.35 0.49 -8.21
N GLY A 270 -23.67 0.25 -8.25
CA GLY A 270 -24.51 0.47 -9.42
C GLY A 270 -24.34 -0.55 -10.54
N GLY A 271 -24.92 -0.23 -11.70
CA GLY A 271 -24.90 -1.10 -12.88
C GLY A 271 -25.57 -2.45 -12.61
N ASN A 272 -24.86 -3.54 -12.95
CA ASN A 272 -25.33 -4.92 -12.73
C ASN A 272 -24.82 -5.52 -11.40
N ALA A 273 -24.28 -4.70 -10.48
CA ALA A 273 -23.81 -5.19 -9.19
C ALA A 273 -24.96 -5.86 -8.43
N THR A 274 -24.68 -7.03 -7.85
CA THR A 274 -25.64 -7.79 -7.05
C THR A 274 -24.95 -8.20 -5.77
N LYS A 275 -25.47 -7.76 -4.63
CA LYS A 275 -24.91 -8.10 -3.32
C LYS A 275 -24.82 -9.61 -3.13
N SER A 276 -23.59 -10.12 -2.97
CA SER A 276 -23.34 -11.56 -2.79
C SER A 276 -23.32 -12.00 -1.32
N PHE A 277 -23.12 -11.06 -0.39
CA PHE A 277 -23.16 -11.29 1.06
C PHE A 277 -23.48 -10.01 1.83
N ASN A 278 -23.97 -10.15 3.07
CA ASN A 278 -24.12 -9.02 3.99
C ASN A 278 -22.85 -8.77 4.79
N GLU A 279 -22.28 -9.82 5.41
CA GLU A 279 -21.02 -9.75 6.14
C GLU A 279 -20.14 -10.98 5.85
N LYS A 280 -18.83 -10.79 5.85
CA LYS A 280 -17.85 -11.85 5.56
C LYS A 280 -16.47 -11.52 6.13
N ASP A 281 -15.89 -12.46 6.87
CA ASP A 281 -14.48 -12.38 7.23
C ASP A 281 -13.59 -12.94 6.12
N ILE A 282 -12.47 -12.27 5.86
CA ILE A 282 -11.43 -12.72 4.93
C ILE A 282 -10.08 -12.79 5.64
N ILE A 283 -9.25 -13.74 5.21
CA ILE A 283 -7.87 -13.88 5.64
C ILE A 283 -6.97 -13.50 4.47
N LEU A 284 -6.01 -12.62 4.74
CA LEU A 284 -5.05 -12.12 3.75
C LEU A 284 -3.86 -13.08 3.69
N SER A 285 -3.57 -13.60 2.50
CA SER A 285 -2.47 -14.54 2.31
C SER A 285 -1.12 -13.81 2.30
N SER A 286 -0.12 -14.39 2.97
CA SER A 286 1.23 -13.83 3.04
C SER A 286 2.31 -14.90 2.91
N GLY A 287 3.55 -14.46 2.72
CA GLY A 287 4.73 -15.31 2.73
C GLY A 287 5.96 -14.59 3.29
N THR A 288 7.14 -15.12 2.98
CA THR A 288 8.43 -14.58 3.43
C THR A 288 9.31 -14.21 2.24
N ILE A 289 10.01 -13.09 2.33
CA ILE A 289 11.01 -12.66 1.36
C ILE A 289 12.36 -12.59 2.06
N ASN A 290 13.33 -13.35 1.57
CA ASN A 290 14.72 -13.26 2.02
C ASN A 290 15.51 -12.41 1.02
N VAL A 291 16.30 -11.48 1.51
CA VAL A 291 17.25 -10.72 0.68
C VAL A 291 18.65 -10.92 1.23
N ASN A 292 19.53 -11.47 0.38
CA ASN A 292 20.91 -11.81 0.69
C ASN A 292 21.86 -11.14 -0.30
N VAL A 293 23.13 -11.04 0.10
CA VAL A 293 24.22 -10.63 -0.79
C VAL A 293 25.33 -11.67 -0.77
N THR A 294 26.00 -11.82 -1.91
CA THR A 294 27.28 -12.53 -1.99
C THR A 294 28.37 -11.62 -2.54
N LEU A 295 29.62 -11.80 -2.09
CA LEU A 295 30.82 -11.25 -2.69
C LEU A 295 31.67 -12.42 -3.22
N ASN A 296 31.87 -12.50 -4.53
CA ASN A 296 32.57 -13.60 -5.19
C ASN A 296 32.01 -14.99 -4.77
N GLY A 297 30.68 -15.08 -4.62
CA GLY A 297 29.98 -16.31 -4.21
C GLY A 297 29.97 -16.58 -2.71
N SER A 298 30.71 -15.83 -1.88
CA SER A 298 30.67 -15.97 -0.41
C SER A 298 29.62 -15.05 0.20
N PRO A 299 28.86 -15.47 1.24
CA PRO A 299 27.89 -14.62 1.92
C PRO A 299 28.50 -13.31 2.40
N TRP A 300 27.78 -12.20 2.22
CA TRP A 300 28.18 -10.88 2.69
C TRP A 300 27.04 -10.20 3.43
N ASN A 301 27.38 -9.53 4.53
CA ASN A 301 26.45 -8.81 5.39
C ASN A 301 26.92 -7.35 5.52
N GLY A 302 26.00 -6.41 5.52
CA GLY A 302 26.33 -4.99 5.68
C GLY A 302 25.28 -4.05 5.12
N ALA A 303 25.69 -2.80 4.91
CA ALA A 303 24.84 -1.76 4.36
C ALA A 303 24.62 -1.95 2.86
N LEU A 304 23.37 -2.06 2.44
CA LEU A 304 22.94 -2.17 1.05
C LEU A 304 21.63 -1.41 0.87
N ASN A 305 21.61 -0.42 0.00
CA ASN A 305 20.39 0.29 -0.34
C ASN A 305 19.72 -0.41 -1.51
N PHE A 306 18.50 -0.91 -1.29
CA PHE A 306 17.69 -1.54 -2.32
C PHE A 306 16.21 -1.21 -2.13
N THR A 307 15.46 -1.35 -3.22
CA THR A 307 14.02 -1.18 -3.25
C THR A 307 13.33 -2.48 -3.64
N LEU A 308 12.19 -2.74 -3.03
CA LEU A 308 11.31 -3.88 -3.30
C LEU A 308 9.94 -3.34 -3.68
N THR A 309 9.45 -3.68 -4.87
CA THR A 309 8.19 -3.17 -5.41
C THR A 309 7.20 -4.30 -5.61
N ARG A 310 5.96 -4.12 -5.11
CA ARG A 310 4.76 -4.89 -5.47
C ARG A 310 3.73 -3.93 -6.04
N GLU A 311 2.81 -3.44 -5.20
CA GLU A 311 1.91 -2.32 -5.52
C GLU A 311 2.55 -0.99 -5.13
N LYS A 312 3.11 -0.93 -3.91
CA LYS A 312 3.98 0.14 -3.42
C LYS A 312 5.45 -0.28 -3.48
N THR A 313 6.35 0.70 -3.56
CA THR A 313 7.79 0.52 -3.41
C THR A 313 8.24 0.71 -1.96
N TYR A 314 9.05 -0.23 -1.47
CA TYR A 314 9.61 -0.27 -0.12
C TYR A 314 11.14 -0.17 -0.19
N SER A 315 11.76 0.65 0.66
CA SER A 315 13.21 0.84 0.70
C SER A 315 13.84 0.20 1.93
N TYR A 316 15.01 -0.41 1.73
CA TYR A 316 15.81 -1.06 2.78
C TYR A 316 17.27 -0.68 2.63
N THR A 317 18.02 -0.75 3.73
CA THR A 317 19.39 -0.23 3.81
C THR A 317 20.41 -1.26 4.33
N THR A 318 19.97 -2.48 4.64
CA THR A 318 20.82 -3.52 5.25
C THR A 318 20.48 -4.91 4.76
N VAL A 319 21.49 -5.79 4.73
CA VAL A 319 21.38 -7.21 4.38
C VAL A 319 22.28 -8.06 5.28
N PRO A 320 21.93 -9.35 5.51
CA PRO A 320 20.73 -10.01 5.04
C PRO A 320 19.48 -9.51 5.77
N VAL A 321 18.32 -9.60 5.13
CA VAL A 321 17.04 -9.28 5.76
C VAL A 321 16.01 -10.36 5.45
N ILE A 322 15.22 -10.71 6.47
CA ILE A 322 14.10 -11.64 6.38
C ILE A 322 12.83 -10.83 6.60
N LEU A 323 11.99 -10.78 5.57
CA LEU A 323 10.77 -9.99 5.51
C LEU A 323 9.57 -10.94 5.57
N SER A 324 9.05 -11.19 6.77
CA SER A 324 7.91 -12.09 6.98
C SER A 324 6.57 -11.35 6.93
N GLY A 325 5.51 -12.05 6.53
CA GLY A 325 4.15 -11.49 6.51
C GLY A 325 3.87 -10.56 5.31
N TYR A 326 4.67 -10.66 4.25
CA TYR A 326 4.48 -9.86 3.04
C TYR A 326 3.32 -10.41 2.20
N PRO A 327 2.41 -9.58 1.67
CA PRO A 327 1.29 -10.03 0.86
C PRO A 327 1.74 -10.86 -0.34
N ILE A 328 0.98 -11.87 -0.71
CA ILE A 328 1.26 -12.61 -1.95
C ILE A 328 1.20 -11.70 -3.18
N GLY A 329 1.92 -12.07 -4.23
CA GLY A 329 1.99 -11.30 -5.47
C GLY A 329 3.40 -11.24 -6.04
N THR A 330 3.56 -10.47 -7.11
CA THR A 330 4.83 -10.32 -7.80
C THR A 330 5.65 -9.21 -7.17
N TYR A 331 6.88 -9.54 -6.78
CA TYR A 331 7.84 -8.61 -6.21
C TYR A 331 9.02 -8.43 -7.16
N THR A 332 9.41 -7.17 -7.38
CA THR A 332 10.62 -6.80 -8.12
C THR A 332 11.58 -6.12 -7.16
N ILE A 333 12.80 -6.64 -7.08
CA ILE A 333 13.91 -6.02 -6.34
C ILE A 333 14.77 -5.18 -7.28
N LYS A 334 15.24 -4.04 -6.80
CA LYS A 334 16.18 -3.17 -7.49
C LYS A 334 17.27 -2.74 -6.51
N TYR A 335 18.52 -2.93 -6.92
CA TYR A 335 19.67 -2.37 -6.22
C TYR A 335 19.77 -0.86 -6.52
N ASP A 336 19.97 -0.06 -5.48
CA ASP A 336 20.11 1.39 -5.61
C ASP A 336 21.55 1.85 -5.33
N SER A 337 22.17 1.44 -4.22
CA SER A 337 23.56 1.82 -3.85
C SER A 337 24.14 1.02 -2.67
N SER A 338 25.40 1.29 -2.30
CA SER A 338 26.16 0.63 -1.22
C SER A 338 26.50 -0.85 -1.54
N GLY A 339 26.93 -1.63 -0.55
CA GLY A 339 27.38 -3.01 -0.74
C GLY A 339 28.88 -3.22 -0.45
N PRO A 340 29.44 -4.37 -0.86
CA PRO A 340 30.85 -4.67 -0.62
C PRO A 340 31.78 -3.63 -1.24
N ILE A 341 32.82 -3.23 -0.50
CA ILE A 341 33.81 -2.27 -0.99
C ILE A 341 34.53 -2.80 -2.23
N ASN A 342 34.80 -1.91 -3.19
CA ASN A 342 35.47 -2.25 -4.45
C ASN A 342 34.80 -3.43 -5.17
N ALA A 343 33.48 -3.47 -5.23
CA ALA A 343 32.74 -4.49 -5.94
C ALA A 343 31.65 -3.89 -6.84
N THR A 344 31.23 -4.63 -7.85
CA THR A 344 30.05 -4.29 -8.67
C THR A 344 29.00 -5.38 -8.55
N LEU A 345 27.73 -4.99 -8.54
CA LEU A 345 26.63 -5.95 -8.70
C LEU A 345 26.75 -6.63 -10.07
N SER A 346 26.91 -7.94 -10.08
CA SER A 346 27.03 -8.75 -11.30
C SER A 346 25.68 -9.35 -11.73
N SER A 347 24.84 -9.76 -10.77
CA SER A 347 23.52 -10.34 -11.06
C SER A 347 22.61 -10.38 -9.84
N ILE A 348 21.32 -10.66 -10.06
CA ILE A 348 20.36 -11.01 -9.01
C ILE A 348 19.79 -12.40 -9.33
N THR A 349 19.91 -13.34 -8.39
CA THR A 349 19.45 -14.73 -8.57
C THR A 349 18.31 -15.09 -7.63
N PRO A 350 17.40 -16.00 -8.04
CA PRO A 350 17.26 -16.57 -9.39
C PRO A 350 16.72 -15.57 -10.44
N SER A 351 16.08 -14.49 -9.99
CA SER A 351 15.56 -13.41 -10.84
C SER A 351 15.37 -12.14 -10.00
N SER A 352 15.47 -10.96 -10.63
CA SER A 352 15.10 -9.68 -10.00
C SER A 352 13.59 -9.54 -9.79
N THR A 353 12.78 -10.38 -10.42
CA THR A 353 11.32 -10.42 -10.23
C THR A 353 10.88 -11.84 -9.90
N GLN A 354 10.16 -12.01 -8.79
CA GLN A 354 9.68 -13.30 -8.30
C GLN A 354 8.26 -13.18 -7.74
N THR A 355 7.45 -14.22 -7.90
CA THR A 355 6.10 -14.29 -7.35
C THR A 355 6.12 -14.97 -5.99
N LEU A 356 5.70 -14.24 -4.95
CA LEU A 356 5.47 -14.76 -3.61
C LEU A 356 4.10 -15.43 -3.55
N THR A 357 4.06 -16.69 -3.14
CA THR A 357 2.83 -17.48 -2.96
C THR A 357 2.59 -17.78 -1.48
N SER A 358 1.34 -18.09 -1.13
CA SER A 358 0.89 -18.21 0.26
C SER A 358 1.72 -19.22 1.05
N GLY A 359 2.25 -18.79 2.21
CA GLY A 359 3.09 -19.57 3.11
C GLY A 359 4.47 -19.95 2.57
N LYS A 360 4.86 -19.49 1.37
CA LYS A 360 6.16 -19.79 0.77
C LYS A 360 7.19 -18.72 1.07
N THR A 361 8.45 -19.06 0.81
CA THR A 361 9.59 -18.14 0.88
C THR A 361 10.16 -17.94 -0.51
N VAL A 362 10.36 -16.69 -0.92
CA VAL A 362 11.20 -16.34 -2.09
C VAL A 362 12.51 -15.75 -1.59
N THR A 363 13.59 -15.93 -2.35
CA THR A 363 14.92 -15.42 -1.99
C THR A 363 15.50 -14.62 -3.14
N PHE A 364 15.86 -13.37 -2.89
CA PHE A 364 16.66 -12.55 -3.79
C PHE A 364 18.11 -12.57 -3.30
N THR A 365 19.03 -13.03 -4.14
CA THR A 365 20.47 -12.94 -3.85
C THR A 365 21.12 -11.98 -4.83
N LEU A 366 21.59 -10.84 -4.31
CA LEU A 366 22.37 -9.87 -5.09
C LEU A 366 23.83 -10.32 -5.08
N ASN A 367 24.34 -10.72 -6.24
CA ASN A 367 25.70 -11.22 -6.37
C ASN A 367 26.63 -10.09 -6.78
N PHE A 368 27.66 -9.84 -5.98
CA PHE A 368 28.71 -8.88 -6.26
C PHE A 368 30.00 -9.59 -6.64
N THR A 369 30.74 -8.97 -7.55
CA THR A 369 32.08 -9.39 -7.93
C THR A 369 33.06 -8.30 -7.52
N ALA A 370 34.14 -8.68 -6.83
CA ALA A 370 35.21 -7.74 -6.50
C ALA A 370 35.79 -7.17 -7.79
N GLN A 371 35.87 -5.85 -7.86
CA GLN A 371 36.65 -5.15 -8.87
C GLN A 371 38.12 -5.43 -8.58
N LYS A 372 38.83 -5.86 -9.62
CA LYS A 372 40.27 -6.03 -9.54
C LYS A 372 40.90 -4.63 -9.43
N LEU A 373 41.48 -4.32 -8.28
CA LEU A 373 42.27 -3.10 -8.10
C LEU A 373 43.60 -3.29 -8.81
N ASN A 374 43.66 -2.87 -10.07
CA ASN A 374 44.86 -2.91 -10.90
C ASN A 374 45.65 -1.61 -10.78
N LEU A 375 45.98 -1.12 -9.59
CA LEU A 375 47.00 -0.06 -9.48
C LEU A 375 47.71 -0.10 -8.13
N LEU A 376 48.98 -0.48 -8.17
CA LEU A 376 49.96 -0.24 -7.12
C LEU A 376 51.02 0.72 -7.68
N TYR A 377 51.04 1.97 -7.20
CA TYR A 377 52.17 2.87 -7.48
C TYR A 377 53.33 2.51 -6.54
N LEU A 378 54.45 2.07 -7.11
CA LEU A 378 55.72 1.96 -6.38
C LEU A 378 56.61 3.13 -6.77
N ILE A 379 56.80 4.09 -5.85
CA ILE A 379 57.81 5.13 -6.01
C ILE A 379 59.13 4.55 -5.50
N VAL A 380 60.05 4.26 -6.42
CA VAL A 380 61.38 3.75 -6.07
C VAL A 380 62.31 4.95 -6.01
N VAL A 381 62.61 5.40 -4.79
CA VAL A 381 63.64 6.42 -4.55
C VAL A 381 64.97 5.84 -5.03
N ALA A 382 65.65 6.57 -5.91
CA ALA A 382 66.79 6.15 -6.72
C ALA A 382 67.98 5.60 -5.92
N ASN A 383 67.88 4.37 -5.42
CA ASN A 383 68.99 3.60 -4.90
C ASN A 383 69.27 2.41 -5.84
N PRO A 384 70.31 2.49 -6.69
CA PRO A 384 70.67 1.43 -7.62
C PRO A 384 70.91 0.07 -6.96
N SER A 385 71.28 0.05 -5.67
CA SER A 385 71.53 -1.20 -4.94
C SER A 385 70.26 -2.00 -4.61
N LEU A 386 69.07 -1.42 -4.80
CA LEU A 386 67.78 -2.07 -4.52
C LEU A 386 67.05 -2.52 -5.79
N LYS A 387 67.65 -2.34 -6.97
CA LYS A 387 67.01 -2.59 -8.27
C LYS A 387 66.44 -4.00 -8.40
N ASP A 388 67.22 -5.01 -8.00
CA ASP A 388 66.79 -6.41 -8.12
C ASP A 388 65.69 -6.74 -7.11
N THR A 389 65.77 -6.20 -5.89
CA THR A 389 64.73 -6.34 -4.86
C THR A 389 63.41 -5.72 -5.29
N VAL A 390 63.46 -4.55 -5.95
CA VAL A 390 62.28 -3.89 -6.52
C VAL A 390 61.69 -4.72 -7.64
N GLN A 391 62.51 -5.25 -8.55
CA GLN A 391 62.05 -6.09 -9.65
C GLN A 391 61.41 -7.39 -9.16
N ASP A 392 61.97 -8.01 -8.12
CA ASP A 392 61.39 -9.20 -7.50
C ASP A 392 60.07 -8.87 -6.78
N PHE A 393 59.98 -7.72 -6.14
CA PHE A 393 58.73 -7.22 -5.53
C PHE A 393 57.66 -6.92 -6.59
N VAL A 394 58.02 -6.28 -7.70
CA VAL A 394 57.13 -5.98 -8.84
C VAL A 394 56.58 -7.28 -9.40
N LYS A 395 57.44 -8.24 -9.75
CA LYS A 395 57.02 -9.56 -10.24
C LYS A 395 56.14 -10.30 -9.24
N PHE A 396 56.47 -10.22 -7.94
CA PHE A 396 55.64 -10.78 -6.89
C PHE A 396 54.24 -10.14 -6.89
N LYS A 397 54.12 -8.82 -7.01
CA LYS A 397 52.82 -8.13 -7.04
C LYS A 397 52.05 -8.34 -8.35
N GLU A 398 52.71 -8.36 -9.50
CA GLU A 398 52.11 -8.75 -10.78
C GLU A 398 51.57 -10.18 -10.73
N SER A 399 52.28 -11.11 -10.06
CA SER A 399 51.78 -12.47 -9.82
C SER A 399 50.53 -12.54 -8.92
N GLN A 400 50.31 -11.50 -8.10
CA GLN A 400 49.08 -11.32 -7.31
C GLN A 400 48.00 -10.54 -8.08
N GLY A 401 48.25 -10.22 -9.36
CA GLY A 401 47.29 -9.60 -10.26
C GLY A 401 47.26 -8.07 -10.24
N PHE A 402 48.25 -7.40 -9.65
CA PHE A 402 48.38 -5.94 -9.70
C PHE A 402 49.06 -5.49 -11.00
N ASP A 403 48.58 -4.40 -11.61
CA ASP A 403 49.40 -3.65 -12.56
C ASP A 403 50.32 -2.72 -11.75
N VAL A 404 51.63 -2.88 -11.93
CA VAL A 404 52.65 -2.13 -11.17
C VAL A 404 53.36 -1.18 -12.12
N ILE A 405 53.28 0.12 -11.84
CA ILE A 405 54.03 1.15 -12.57
C ILE A 405 55.27 1.48 -11.74
N VAL A 406 56.44 1.35 -12.37
CA VAL A 406 57.73 1.73 -11.78
C VAL A 406 58.28 2.92 -12.56
N GLU A 407 58.32 4.08 -11.93
CA GLU A 407 58.93 5.29 -12.48
C GLU A 407 60.09 5.74 -11.59
N ASP A 408 61.12 6.30 -12.20
CA ASP A 408 62.20 6.94 -11.45
C ASP A 408 61.82 8.37 -11.05
N VAL A 409 62.49 8.89 -10.01
CA VAL A 409 62.21 10.23 -9.45
C VAL A 409 62.29 11.34 -10.52
N PRO A 410 63.30 11.36 -11.43
CA PRO A 410 63.34 12.35 -12.51
C PRO A 410 62.14 12.29 -13.45
N THR A 411 61.67 11.09 -13.81
CA THR A 411 60.50 10.91 -14.69
C THR A 411 59.22 11.37 -14.01
N ILE A 412 59.06 11.14 -12.71
CA ILE A 412 57.92 11.62 -11.92
C ILE A 412 57.92 13.15 -11.84
N GLU A 413 59.07 13.78 -11.58
CA GLU A 413 59.19 15.26 -11.52
C GLU A 413 58.91 15.93 -12.88
N GLN A 414 59.15 15.21 -13.97
CA GLN A 414 58.89 15.66 -15.33
C GLN A 414 57.42 15.45 -15.74
N ASN A 415 56.81 14.34 -15.33
CA ASN A 415 55.43 13.98 -15.69
C ASN A 415 54.35 14.55 -14.74
N TYR A 416 54.69 14.87 -13.50
CA TYR A 416 53.74 15.27 -12.44
C TYR A 416 54.17 16.56 -11.72
N GLN A 417 54.38 17.62 -12.50
CA GLN A 417 54.65 18.97 -11.96
C GLN A 417 53.51 19.43 -11.03
N GLY A 418 53.81 19.63 -9.74
CA GLY A 418 52.90 20.28 -8.77
C GLY A 418 52.36 19.41 -7.62
N ILE A 419 52.90 18.21 -7.37
CA ILE A 419 52.54 17.42 -6.18
C ILE A 419 53.45 17.86 -5.02
N ASP A 420 52.86 18.37 -3.94
CA ASP A 420 53.57 18.70 -2.70
C ASP A 420 54.22 17.45 -2.09
N ARG A 421 55.54 17.50 -1.92
CA ARG A 421 56.29 16.45 -1.20
C ARG A 421 55.93 16.51 0.28
N VAL A 422 55.33 15.44 0.80
CA VAL A 422 55.25 15.21 2.25
C VAL A 422 56.43 14.31 2.62
N GLU A 423 57.50 14.92 3.13
CA GLU A 423 58.65 14.20 3.68
C GLU A 423 58.30 13.69 5.09
N ASN A 424 58.43 12.38 5.32
CA ASN A 424 58.37 11.73 6.62
C ASN A 424 59.64 10.91 6.84
#